data_AF-A0A935PGS8-F1
#
_entry.id   AF-A0A935PGS8-F1
#
_cell.length_a   1.000
_cell.length_b   1.000
_cell.length_c   1.000
_cell.angle_alpha   90.00
_cell.angle_beta   90.00
_cell.angle_gamma   90.00
#
_symmetry.space_group_name_H-M   'P 1'
#
loop_
_entity.id
_entity.type
_entity.pdbx_description
1 polymer ?
#
loop_
_entity_poly.entity_id
_entity_poly.type
_entity_poly.pdbx_seq_one_letter_code
_entity_poly.pdbx_strand_id
1 'polypeptide(L)'
;MTIDITPTNPNRHRPYVAVWVTDTEGKPVRTLAFWGTKRKYIPDMSKWYGVMSAGARDVIDAVTRATRPVGEYILEWDGLDDHGTAVKAGEYTFWFEESFENGPHSLRSAALNCTNGEVAGKFEASPAFAGGTVTCSAAK
;
A
#
# COMPACT_ATOMS: atom_id res chain seq x y z
N MET A 1 11.38 -0.76 2.46
CA MET A 1 10.58 -1.92 1.98
C MET A 1 10.80 -2.15 0.52
N THR A 2 11.07 -3.36 0.03
CA THR A 2 11.12 -3.61 -1.43
C THR A 2 9.84 -4.30 -1.93
N ILE A 3 9.26 -3.79 -3.02
CA ILE A 3 8.14 -4.39 -3.76
C ILE A 3 8.56 -4.59 -5.20
N ASP A 4 8.65 -5.83 -5.68
CA ASP A 4 8.78 -6.10 -7.11
C ASP A 4 7.39 -6.23 -7.74
N ILE A 5 7.04 -5.33 -8.66
CA ILE A 5 5.79 -5.38 -9.44
C ILE A 5 5.96 -5.94 -10.85
N THR A 6 6.93 -6.82 -11.04
CA THR A 6 7.09 -7.54 -12.30
C THR A 6 5.92 -8.52 -12.48
N PRO A 7 5.10 -8.38 -13.54
CA PRO A 7 3.99 -9.29 -13.78
C PRO A 7 4.52 -10.71 -13.97
N THR A 8 3.96 -11.65 -13.21
CA THR A 8 4.23 -13.09 -13.37
C THR A 8 3.72 -13.64 -14.71
N ASN A 9 2.85 -12.90 -15.41
CA ASN A 9 2.38 -13.21 -16.77
C ASN A 9 2.44 -11.94 -17.67
N PRO A 10 3.30 -11.91 -18.71
CA PRO A 10 3.48 -10.74 -19.56
C PRO A 10 2.26 -10.41 -20.44
N ASN A 11 1.33 -11.35 -20.63
CA ASN A 11 0.10 -11.16 -21.42
C ASN A 11 -1.10 -10.68 -20.58
N ARG A 12 -0.94 -10.50 -19.27
CA ARG A 12 -2.01 -10.00 -18.39
C ARG A 12 -1.93 -8.47 -18.28
N HIS A 13 -3.08 -7.81 -18.13
CA HIS A 13 -3.11 -6.40 -17.75
C HIS A 13 -2.30 -6.17 -16.47
N ARG A 14 -1.66 -5.00 -16.39
CA ARG A 14 -0.90 -4.62 -15.19
C ARG A 14 -1.84 -4.59 -13.98
N PRO A 15 -1.43 -5.17 -12.84
CA PRO A 15 -2.23 -5.09 -11.63
C PRO A 15 -2.36 -3.65 -11.17
N TYR A 16 -3.52 -3.33 -10.62
CA TYR A 16 -3.70 -2.23 -9.70
C TYR A 16 -3.10 -2.65 -8.37
N VAL A 17 -2.40 -1.72 -7.74
CA VAL A 17 -1.72 -1.96 -6.46
C VAL A 17 -2.04 -0.82 -5.53
N ALA A 18 -2.37 -1.12 -4.28
CA ALA A 18 -2.46 -0.16 -3.21
C ALA A 18 -1.63 -0.62 -2.02
N VAL A 19 -0.86 0.30 -1.44
CA VAL A 19 -0.10 0.11 -0.21
C VAL A 19 -0.42 1.24 0.75
N TRP A 20 -0.93 0.91 1.91
CA TRP A 20 -1.31 1.89 2.93
C TRP A 20 -1.10 1.35 4.34
N VAL A 21 -1.12 2.27 5.30
CA VAL A 21 -0.97 2.00 6.72
C VAL A 21 -2.27 2.35 7.45
N THR A 22 -2.69 1.49 8.37
CA THR A 22 -3.78 1.77 9.32
C THR A 22 -3.32 1.66 10.75
N ASP A 23 -3.99 2.38 11.66
CA ASP A 23 -3.84 2.17 13.09
C ASP A 23 -4.57 0.89 13.57
N THR A 24 -4.53 0.62 14.88
CA THR A 24 -5.19 -0.51 15.53
C THR A 24 -6.73 -0.47 15.43
N GLU A 25 -7.32 0.69 15.13
CA GLU A 25 -8.76 0.86 14.93
C GLU A 25 -9.14 0.67 13.45
N GLY A 26 -8.16 0.41 12.57
CA GLY A 26 -8.36 0.28 11.13
C GLY A 26 -8.56 1.61 10.40
N LYS A 27 -8.25 2.74 11.05
CA LYS A 27 -8.32 4.06 10.40
C LYS A 27 -7.11 4.26 9.49
N PRO A 28 -7.30 4.86 8.30
CA PRO A 28 -6.18 5.17 7.42
C PRO A 28 -5.26 6.18 8.06
N VAL A 29 -3.97 5.88 8.02
CA VAL A 29 -2.90 6.75 8.53
C VAL A 29 -2.16 7.40 7.37
N ARG A 30 -1.71 6.59 6.40
CA ARG A 30 -0.91 7.03 5.27
C ARG A 30 -1.12 6.13 4.06
N THR A 31 -1.26 6.70 2.87
CA THR A 31 -1.09 5.95 1.61
C THR A 31 0.35 6.05 1.15
N LEU A 32 1.06 4.91 1.07
CA LEU A 32 2.46 4.84 0.66
C LEU A 32 2.60 4.75 -0.86
N ALA A 33 1.72 3.97 -1.49
CA ALA A 33 1.69 3.85 -2.94
C ALA A 33 0.28 3.47 -3.41
N PHE A 34 -0.09 3.97 -4.58
CA PHE A 34 -1.11 3.35 -5.39
C PHE A 34 -0.69 3.44 -6.86
N TRP A 35 -0.83 2.34 -7.57
CA TRP A 35 -0.52 2.21 -8.99
C TRP A 35 -1.76 1.69 -9.69
N GLY A 36 -2.25 2.46 -10.64
CA GLY A 36 -3.45 2.13 -11.39
C GLY A 36 -3.51 3.00 -12.63
N THR A 37 -4.21 2.54 -13.67
CA THR A 37 -4.22 3.23 -14.97
C THR A 37 -5.57 3.83 -15.31
N LYS A 38 -6.66 3.10 -15.12
CA LYS A 38 -8.02 3.52 -15.48
C LYS A 38 -8.88 3.68 -14.24
N ARG A 39 -9.49 4.87 -14.09
CA ARG A 39 -10.33 5.23 -12.94
C ARG A 39 -11.47 4.25 -12.66
N LYS A 40 -12.02 3.62 -13.71
CA LYS A 40 -13.15 2.69 -13.60
C LYS A 40 -12.85 1.39 -12.83
N TYR A 41 -11.58 1.00 -12.72
CA TYR A 41 -11.16 -0.20 -11.99
C TYR A 41 -10.64 0.12 -10.58
N ILE A 42 -10.58 1.40 -10.20
CA ILE A 42 -10.21 1.80 -8.83
C ILE A 42 -11.19 1.23 -7.79
N PRO A 43 -12.52 1.25 -8.01
CA PRO A 43 -13.45 0.66 -7.06
C PRO A 43 -13.26 -0.85 -6.83
N ASP A 44 -12.58 -1.56 -7.73
CA ASP A 44 -12.26 -2.98 -7.57
C ASP A 44 -11.22 -3.21 -6.46
N MET A 45 -10.48 -2.17 -6.07
CA MET A 45 -9.63 -2.13 -4.87
C MET A 45 -10.52 -1.89 -3.64
N SER A 46 -11.43 -2.81 -3.36
CA SER A 46 -12.57 -2.57 -2.47
C SER A 46 -12.15 -2.19 -1.04
N LYS A 47 -11.03 -2.73 -0.53
CA LYS A 47 -10.59 -2.42 0.84
C LYS A 47 -9.99 -1.02 0.90
N TRP A 48 -8.99 -0.73 0.07
CA TRP A 48 -8.35 0.56 -0.01
C TRP A 48 -9.35 1.65 -0.42
N TYR A 49 -10.15 1.42 -1.46
CA TYR A 49 -11.14 2.39 -1.93
C TYR A 49 -12.20 2.68 -0.86
N GLY A 50 -12.68 1.66 -0.13
CA GLY A 50 -13.60 1.85 0.99
C GLY A 50 -13.00 2.72 2.10
N VAL A 51 -11.76 2.43 2.49
CA VAL A 51 -11.03 3.18 3.53
C VAL A 51 -10.76 4.63 3.09
N MET A 52 -10.32 4.85 1.85
CA MET A 52 -9.94 6.19 1.35
C MET A 52 -11.13 7.06 0.96
N SER A 53 -12.21 6.47 0.43
CA SER A 53 -13.41 7.22 0.02
C SER A 53 -14.17 7.82 1.21
N ALA A 54 -13.97 7.28 2.42
CA ALA A 54 -14.57 7.76 3.65
C ALA A 54 -13.92 9.04 4.23
N GLY A 55 -12.72 9.44 3.78
CA GLY A 55 -12.03 10.60 4.36
C GLY A 55 -10.94 11.29 3.54
N ALA A 56 -10.56 10.78 2.36
CA ALA A 56 -9.33 11.19 1.68
C ALA A 56 -9.44 11.18 0.14
N ARG A 57 -10.51 11.79 -0.42
CA ARG A 57 -10.69 11.90 -1.89
C ARG A 57 -9.52 12.58 -2.60
N ASP A 58 -8.91 13.59 -1.97
CA ASP A 58 -7.76 14.30 -2.54
C ASP A 58 -6.53 13.40 -2.67
N VAL A 59 -6.36 12.44 -1.75
CA VAL A 59 -5.29 11.43 -1.82
C VAL A 59 -5.54 10.47 -2.99
N ILE A 60 -6.79 10.08 -3.25
CA ILE A 60 -7.14 9.26 -4.41
C ILE A 60 -6.72 9.99 -5.70
N ASP A 61 -7.06 11.26 -5.86
CA ASP A 61 -6.73 12.02 -7.07
C ASP A 61 -5.22 12.30 -7.22
N ALA A 62 -4.49 12.50 -6.12
CA ALA A 62 -3.03 12.67 -6.14
C ALA A 62 -2.30 11.37 -6.52
N VAL A 63 -2.71 10.24 -5.94
CA VAL A 63 -2.00 8.96 -6.13
C VAL A 63 -2.35 8.30 -7.46
N THR A 64 -3.57 8.48 -7.97
CA THR A 64 -3.98 7.95 -9.29
C THR A 64 -3.20 8.52 -10.48
N ARG A 65 -2.49 9.65 -10.29
CA ARG A 65 -1.61 10.22 -11.34
C ARG A 65 -0.26 9.52 -11.44
N ALA A 66 0.15 8.72 -10.45
CA ALA A 66 1.45 8.08 -10.40
C ALA A 66 1.43 6.72 -11.14
N THR A 67 1.40 6.75 -12.48
CA THR A 67 1.71 5.53 -13.25
C THR A 67 3.20 5.23 -13.12
N ARG A 68 3.56 4.06 -12.61
CA ARG A 68 4.95 3.64 -12.49
C ARG A 68 5.29 2.45 -13.40
N PRO A 69 6.53 2.39 -13.95
CA PRO A 69 6.97 1.26 -14.78
C PRO A 69 7.03 -0.05 -13.96
N VAL A 70 7.19 -1.19 -14.61
CA VAL A 70 7.44 -2.44 -13.87
C VAL A 70 8.82 -2.41 -13.22
N GLY A 71 8.99 -3.07 -12.07
CA GLY A 71 10.29 -3.20 -11.39
C GLY A 71 10.19 -3.23 -9.87
N GLU A 72 11.34 -3.15 -9.22
CA GLU A 72 11.48 -3.08 -7.76
C GLU A 72 11.28 -1.65 -7.24
N TYR A 73 10.48 -1.52 -6.18
CA TYR A 73 10.14 -0.27 -5.53
C TYR A 73 10.54 -0.31 -4.07
N ILE A 74 11.31 0.68 -3.66
CA ILE A 74 11.58 0.88 -2.24
C ILE A 74 10.49 1.80 -1.66
N LEU A 75 9.59 1.26 -0.84
CA LEU A 75 8.67 2.05 -0.02
C LEU A 75 9.21 2.18 1.39
N GLU A 76 9.22 3.39 1.93
CA GLU A 76 9.58 3.62 3.32
C GLU A 76 8.48 4.45 3.96
N TRP A 77 8.15 4.11 5.20
CA TRP A 77 7.28 4.94 5.99
C TRP A 77 8.09 5.61 7.08
N ASP A 78 8.05 6.94 7.07
CA ASP A 78 8.74 7.86 7.98
C ASP A 78 8.02 8.06 9.32
N GLY A 79 6.88 7.38 9.52
CA GLY A 79 6.05 7.57 10.70
C GLY A 79 5.18 8.82 10.64
N LEU A 80 4.96 9.39 9.45
CA LEU A 80 4.06 10.52 9.25
C LEU A 80 2.69 10.08 8.69
N ASP A 81 1.63 10.77 9.06
CA ASP A 81 0.31 10.61 8.44
C ASP A 81 0.23 11.29 7.06
N ASP A 82 -0.90 11.19 6.35
CA ASP A 82 -1.14 11.85 5.06
C ASP A 82 -0.99 13.39 5.12
N HIS A 83 -1.06 14.00 6.30
CA HIS A 83 -0.87 15.44 6.52
C HIS A 83 0.58 15.83 6.85
N GLY A 84 1.49 14.85 6.94
CA GLY A 84 2.88 15.07 7.32
C GLY A 84 3.08 15.23 8.84
N THR A 85 2.10 14.82 9.65
CA THR A 85 2.17 14.87 11.11
C THR A 85 2.71 13.55 11.65
N ALA A 86 3.63 13.62 12.61
CA ALA A 86 4.16 12.45 13.30
C ALA A 86 3.03 11.67 14.01
N VAL A 87 2.98 10.36 13.75
CA VAL A 87 2.04 9.46 14.40
C VAL A 87 2.59 8.98 15.73
N LYS A 88 1.70 8.51 16.62
CA LYS A 88 2.10 8.00 17.93
C LYS A 88 2.90 6.70 17.79
N ALA A 89 3.85 6.49 18.68
CA ALA A 89 4.47 5.18 18.85
C ALA A 89 3.39 4.12 19.15
N GLY A 90 3.36 3.03 18.39
CA GLY A 90 2.33 2.01 18.53
C GLY A 90 2.32 0.96 17.42
N GLU A 91 1.28 0.14 17.42
CA GLU A 91 1.07 -0.88 16.40
C GLU A 91 0.35 -0.30 15.17
N TYR A 92 0.87 -0.66 14.00
CA TYR A 92 0.35 -0.25 12.71
C TYR A 92 0.26 -1.45 11.78
N THR A 93 -0.81 -1.49 10.99
CA THR A 93 -0.99 -2.53 9.97
C THR A 93 -0.70 -1.97 8.59
N PHE A 94 0.29 -2.55 7.93
CA PHE A 94 0.58 -2.31 6.53
C PHE A 94 -0.29 -3.23 5.69
N TRP A 95 -0.94 -2.67 4.68
CA TRP A 95 -1.82 -3.39 3.78
C TRP A 95 -1.29 -3.35 2.35
N PHE A 96 -1.47 -4.45 1.65
CA PHE A 96 -1.06 -4.67 0.27
C PHE A 96 -2.26 -5.23 -0.48
N GLU A 97 -2.84 -4.44 -1.36
CA GLU A 97 -3.98 -4.86 -2.17
C GLU A 97 -3.56 -4.86 -3.64
N GLU A 98 -3.87 -5.93 -4.34
CA GLU A 98 -3.72 -6.05 -5.78
C GLU A 98 -5.06 -6.39 -6.44
N SER A 99 -5.35 -5.80 -7.58
CA SER A 99 -6.50 -6.19 -8.39
C SER A 99 -6.13 -6.17 -9.87
N PHE A 100 -6.61 -7.14 -10.62
CA PHE A 100 -6.47 -7.18 -12.06
C PHE A 100 -7.78 -6.76 -12.73
N GLU A 101 -7.69 -6.08 -13.89
CA GLU A 101 -8.88 -5.75 -14.69
C GLU A 101 -9.69 -7.03 -14.98
N ASN A 102 -10.91 -7.12 -14.43
CA ASN A 102 -11.77 -8.31 -14.50
C ASN A 102 -11.09 -9.61 -14.03
N GLY A 103 -10.17 -9.51 -13.06
CA GLY A 103 -9.32 -10.61 -12.66
C GLY A 103 -9.34 -10.87 -11.16
N PRO A 104 -8.39 -11.69 -10.68
CA PRO A 104 -8.29 -11.98 -9.26
C PRO A 104 -7.90 -10.72 -8.48
N HIS A 105 -8.26 -10.72 -7.21
CA HIS A 105 -7.89 -9.73 -6.22
C HIS A 105 -7.19 -10.48 -5.08
N SER A 106 -6.07 -9.93 -4.60
CA SER A 106 -5.40 -10.39 -3.39
C SER A 106 -5.18 -9.24 -2.41
N LEU A 107 -5.45 -9.50 -1.14
CA LEU A 107 -5.18 -8.61 -0.02
C LEU A 107 -4.21 -9.32 0.93
N ARG A 108 -3.16 -8.61 1.35
CA ARG A 108 -2.19 -9.05 2.36
C ARG A 108 -1.96 -7.95 3.37
N SER A 109 -1.48 -8.33 4.55
CA SER A 109 -1.12 -7.37 5.58
C SER A 109 0.07 -7.83 6.41
N ALA A 110 0.74 -6.86 7.03
CA ALA A 110 1.78 -7.07 8.02
C ALA A 110 1.58 -6.07 9.16
N ALA A 111 1.34 -6.57 10.36
CA ALA A 111 1.28 -5.74 11.56
C ALA A 111 2.70 -5.53 12.11
N LEU A 112 3.03 -4.27 12.43
CA LEU A 112 4.32 -3.88 12.98
C LEU A 112 4.13 -2.99 14.20
N ASN A 113 4.93 -3.24 15.24
CA ASN A 113 5.01 -2.37 16.39
C ASN A 113 6.10 -1.31 16.18
N CYS A 114 5.71 -0.11 15.80
CA CYS A 114 6.58 1.00 15.42
C CYS A 114 6.94 1.88 16.63
N THR A 115 7.16 1.27 17.80
CA THR A 115 7.45 2.01 19.04
C THR A 115 8.91 2.45 19.14
N ASN A 116 9.87 1.58 18.79
CA ASN A 116 11.30 1.86 18.92
C ASN A 116 12.12 1.24 17.78
N GLY A 117 13.01 2.04 17.19
CA GLY A 117 13.94 1.56 16.17
C GLY A 117 13.28 1.27 14.82
N GLU A 118 14.06 0.70 13.90
CA GLU A 118 13.57 0.22 12.61
C GLU A 118 13.07 -1.21 12.78
N VAL A 119 11.76 -1.42 12.62
CA VAL A 119 11.14 -2.74 12.72
C VAL A 119 10.80 -3.25 11.33
N ALA A 120 11.28 -4.44 11.00
CA ALA A 120 11.02 -5.09 9.73
C ALA A 120 9.93 -6.18 9.85
N GLY A 121 8.92 -6.14 8.99
CA GLY A 121 7.86 -7.15 8.88
C GLY A 121 7.88 -7.78 7.51
N LYS A 122 7.47 -9.04 7.38
CA LYS A 122 7.38 -9.71 6.08
C LYS A 122 5.93 -9.75 5.60
N PHE A 123 5.73 -9.57 4.31
CA PHE A 123 4.45 -9.87 3.66
C PHE A 123 4.68 -10.94 2.57
N GLU A 124 3.67 -11.77 2.39
CA GLU A 124 3.74 -12.87 1.44
C GLU A 124 3.70 -12.38 0.00
N ALA A 125 4.33 -13.15 -0.88
CA ALA A 125 4.23 -12.96 -2.31
C ALA A 125 2.78 -13.13 -2.81
N SER A 126 2.50 -12.47 -3.92
CA SER A 126 1.25 -12.53 -4.64
C SER A 126 1.53 -12.48 -6.15
N PRO A 127 0.53 -12.72 -7.01
CA PRO A 127 0.70 -12.59 -8.45
C PRO A 127 1.28 -11.24 -8.95
N ALA A 128 1.08 -10.14 -8.19
CA ALA A 128 1.65 -8.82 -8.46
C ALA A 128 2.90 -8.48 -7.64
N PHE A 129 3.24 -9.23 -6.58
CA PHE A 129 4.37 -8.93 -5.70
C PHE A 129 5.25 -10.16 -5.48
N ALA A 130 6.57 -10.03 -5.59
CA ALA A 130 7.49 -11.10 -5.18
C ALA A 130 7.53 -11.35 -3.65
N GLY A 131 6.73 -10.63 -2.86
CA GLY A 131 6.85 -10.54 -1.41
C GLY A 131 7.95 -9.56 -1.01
N GLY A 132 8.13 -9.33 0.28
CA GLY A 132 9.17 -8.41 0.73
C GLY A 132 9.13 -8.10 2.23
N THR A 133 9.97 -7.15 2.63
CA THR A 133 10.06 -6.67 4.00
C THR A 133 9.55 -5.23 4.09
N VAL A 134 8.55 -4.96 4.90
CA VAL A 134 8.15 -3.60 5.33
C VAL A 134 9.04 -3.15 6.47
N THR A 135 9.43 -1.88 6.48
CA THR A 135 10.11 -1.28 7.64
C THR A 135 9.28 -0.11 8.16
N CYS A 136 9.21 0.03 9.47
CA CYS A 136 8.69 1.22 10.11
C CYS A 136 9.68 1.76 11.14
N SER A 137 9.80 3.08 11.17
CA SER A 137 10.53 3.82 12.21
C SER A 137 9.55 4.68 13.00
N ALA A 138 9.77 4.83 14.30
CA ALA A 138 9.14 5.89 15.07
C ALA A 138 9.52 7.25 14.45
N ALA A 139 8.57 8.18 14.39
CA ALA A 139 8.82 9.54 13.91
C ALA A 139 9.94 10.19 14.75
N LYS A 140 10.88 10.84 14.08
CA LYS A 140 12.01 11.56 14.71
C LYS A 140 11.60 12.89 15.33
#